data_AF-V5GKU0-F1
#
_entry.id   AF-V5GKU0-F1
#
_cell.length_a   1.000
_cell.length_b   1.000
_cell.length_c   1.000
_cell.angle_alpha   90.00
_cell.angle_beta   90.00
_cell.angle_gamma   90.00
#
_symmetry.space_group_name_H-M   'P 1'
#
loop_
_entity.id
_entity.type
_entity.pdbx_description
1 polymer ?
#
loop_
_entity_poly.entity_id
_entity_poly.type
_entity_poly.pdbx_seq_one_letter_code
_entity_poly.pdbx_strand_id
1 'polypeptide(L)'
;CESLIISKLSYCDVVYGPNLLQIDRSRLQRLQNSCLRFSYGIRKFDHISHKYKDAGWLKIVDMFKYHFICFTHKILTTSTPTYLYNKLIKFGNVNNKRSSRNRNTLVTPKHKTATVTRSFS
;
A
#
# COMPACT_ATOMS: atom_id res chain seq x y z
N CYS A 1 5.76 -18.05 -13.57
CA CYS A 1 5.64 -17.86 -12.11
C CYS A 1 4.84 -16.63 -11.70
N GLU A 2 4.84 -15.54 -12.49
CA GLU A 2 4.09 -14.32 -12.16
C GLU A 2 2.60 -14.53 -11.97
N SER A 3 1.95 -15.26 -12.89
CA SER A 3 0.49 -15.34 -12.93
C SER A 3 -0.16 -16.02 -11.72
N LEU A 4 0.57 -16.88 -10.98
CA LEU A 4 -0.01 -17.66 -9.88
C LEU A 4 0.38 -17.14 -8.49
N ILE A 5 1.67 -16.88 -8.26
CA ILE A 5 2.15 -16.49 -6.93
C ILE A 5 1.93 -14.99 -6.69
N ILE A 6 2.19 -14.15 -7.70
CA ILE A 6 2.04 -12.71 -7.56
C ILE A 6 0.56 -12.34 -7.50
N SER A 7 -0.29 -12.96 -8.32
CA SER A 7 -1.74 -12.69 -8.27
C SER A 7 -2.34 -12.97 -6.88
N LYS A 8 -1.90 -14.06 -6.23
CA LYS A 8 -2.30 -14.37 -4.84
C LYS A 8 -1.74 -13.36 -3.84
N LEU A 9 -0.48 -12.94 -4.00
CA LEU A 9 0.13 -11.90 -3.16
C LEU A 9 -0.58 -10.55 -3.31
N SER A 10 -0.90 -10.14 -4.53
CA SER A 10 -1.63 -8.91 -4.84
C SER A 10 -3.07 -8.94 -4.31
N TYR A 11 -3.72 -10.10 -4.29
CA TYR A 11 -5.03 -10.24 -3.65
C TYR A 11 -4.94 -10.11 -2.12
N CYS A 12 -4.01 -10.84 -1.50
CA CYS A 12 -3.77 -10.75 -0.06
C CYS A 12 -3.39 -9.33 0.36
N ASP A 13 -2.66 -8.62 -0.49
CA ASP A 13 -2.31 -7.22 -0.27
C ASP A 13 -3.55 -6.36 -0.07
N VAL A 14 -4.49 -6.40 -1.02
CA VAL A 14 -5.73 -5.61 -0.98
C VAL A 14 -6.59 -5.95 0.24
N VAL A 15 -6.65 -7.22 0.62
CA VAL A 15 -7.50 -7.68 1.74
C VAL A 15 -6.89 -7.33 3.10
N TYR A 16 -5.59 -7.53 3.28
CA TYR A 16 -4.95 -7.49 4.60
C TYR A 16 -3.96 -6.33 4.80
N GLY A 17 -3.61 -5.59 3.76
CA GLY A 17 -2.55 -4.58 3.75
C GLY A 17 -2.54 -3.60 4.92
N PRO A 18 -3.66 -2.89 5.23
CA PRO A 18 -3.67 -1.92 6.33
C PRO A 18 -3.48 -2.55 7.71
N ASN A 19 -3.79 -3.84 7.87
CA ASN A 19 -3.75 -4.55 9.16
C ASN A 19 -2.55 -5.51 9.28
N LEU A 20 -1.65 -5.54 8.30
CA LEU A 20 -0.57 -6.51 8.28
C LEU A 20 0.55 -6.12 9.25
N LEU A 21 0.85 -7.00 10.21
CA LEU A 21 1.97 -6.85 11.13
C LEU A 21 3.31 -6.87 10.37
N GLN A 22 4.32 -6.22 10.93
CA GLN A 22 5.66 -6.16 10.35
C GLN A 22 6.28 -7.56 10.13
N ILE A 23 5.95 -8.51 11.03
CA ILE A 23 6.40 -9.90 10.92
C ILE A 23 5.82 -10.60 9.69
N ASP A 24 4.55 -10.36 9.39
CA ASP A 24 3.87 -10.97 8.24
C ASP A 24 4.30 -10.30 6.94
N ARG A 25 4.52 -8.98 6.95
CA ARG A 25 5.16 -8.27 5.82
C ARG A 25 6.53 -8.87 5.49
N SER A 26 7.32 -9.19 6.52
CA SER A 26 8.64 -9.82 6.36
C SER A 26 8.53 -11.24 5.80
N ARG A 27 7.52 -12.02 6.21
CA ARG A 27 7.24 -13.35 5.65
C ARG A 27 6.84 -13.27 4.18
N LEU A 28 5.96 -12.34 3.80
CA LEU A 28 5.58 -12.11 2.41
C LEU A 28 6.78 -11.69 1.55
N GLN A 29 7.64 -10.81 2.07
CA GLN A 29 8.85 -10.40 1.35
C GLN A 29 9.81 -11.58 1.13
N ARG A 30 9.93 -12.50 2.11
CA ARG A 30 10.72 -13.73 1.96
C ARG A 30 10.11 -14.67 0.91
N LEU A 31 8.78 -14.80 0.87
CA LEU A 31 8.10 -15.60 -0.15
C LEU A 31 8.33 -15.03 -1.56
N GLN A 32 8.17 -13.71 -1.72
CA GLN A 32 8.46 -13.01 -2.99
C GLN A 32 9.93 -13.22 -3.40
N ASN A 33 10.86 -13.05 -2.47
CA ASN A 33 12.27 -13.32 -2.66
C ASN A 33 12.53 -14.76 -3.10
N SER A 34 11.85 -15.74 -2.52
CA SER A 34 11.99 -17.16 -2.89
C SER A 34 11.50 -17.43 -4.30
N CYS A 35 10.35 -16.86 -4.67
CA CYS A 35 9.81 -16.96 -6.03
C CYS A 35 10.77 -16.38 -7.06
N LEU A 36 11.34 -15.21 -6.75
CA LEU A 36 12.28 -14.54 -7.65
C LEU A 36 13.61 -15.32 -7.75
N ARG A 37 14.11 -15.92 -6.66
CA ARG A 37 15.27 -16.83 -6.72
C ARG A 37 15.02 -18.02 -7.61
N PHE A 38 13.86 -18.66 -7.45
CA PHE A 38 13.48 -19.81 -8.26
C PHE A 38 13.38 -19.46 -9.74
N SER A 39 12.79 -18.31 -10.08
CA SER A 39 12.63 -17.87 -11.46
C SER A 39 13.94 -17.50 -12.15
N TYR A 40 14.91 -16.95 -11.42
CA TYR A 40 16.20 -16.47 -11.96
C TYR A 40 17.38 -17.40 -11.63
N GLY A 41 17.15 -18.56 -11.02
CA GLY A 41 18.21 -19.51 -10.65
C GLY A 41 19.23 -18.98 -9.64
N ILE A 42 18.85 -18.02 -8.80
CA ILE A 42 19.75 -17.38 -7.82
C ILE A 42 19.94 -18.31 -6.62
N ARG A 43 21.16 -18.42 -6.10
CA ARG A 43 21.42 -19.25 -4.90
C ARG A 43 20.74 -18.65 -3.67
N LYS A 44 20.48 -19.50 -2.67
CA LYS A 44 19.78 -19.13 -1.44
C LYS A 44 20.37 -17.89 -0.74
N PHE A 45 21.70 -17.81 -0.67
CA PHE A 45 22.40 -16.76 0.07
C PHE A 45 22.84 -15.57 -0.81
N ASP A 46 22.66 -15.66 -2.12
CA ASP A 46 23.02 -14.58 -3.01
C ASP A 46 22.08 -13.38 -2.83
N HIS A 47 22.64 -12.20 -3.04
CA HIS A 47 21.91 -10.94 -2.92
C HIS A 47 20.88 -10.79 -4.04
N ILE A 48 19.61 -10.59 -3.69
CA ILE A 48 18.52 -10.58 -4.67
C ILE A 48 18.05 -9.19 -5.11
N SER A 49 18.41 -8.12 -4.39
CA SER A 49 17.76 -6.82 -4.61
C SER A 49 17.90 -6.28 -6.03
N HIS A 50 18.99 -6.62 -6.74
CA HIS A 50 19.21 -6.23 -8.13
C HIS A 50 18.19 -6.87 -9.10
N LYS A 51 17.74 -8.10 -8.82
CA LYS A 51 16.77 -8.82 -9.68
C LYS A 51 15.37 -8.27 -9.65
N TYR A 52 15.01 -7.46 -8.64
CA TYR A 52 13.72 -6.76 -8.65
C TYR A 52 13.61 -5.79 -9.82
N LYS A 53 14.70 -5.10 -10.16
CA LYS A 53 14.74 -4.18 -11.31
C LYS A 53 14.69 -4.95 -12.63
N ASP A 54 15.46 -6.04 -12.74
CA ASP A 54 15.46 -6.91 -13.93
C ASP A 54 14.09 -7.54 -14.19
N ALA A 55 13.37 -7.92 -13.13
CA ALA A 55 12.03 -8.48 -13.22
C ALA A 55 10.92 -7.44 -13.38
N GLY A 56 11.22 -6.15 -13.19
CA GLY A 56 10.21 -5.10 -13.14
C GLY A 56 9.26 -5.20 -11.93
N TRP A 57 9.66 -5.88 -10.84
CA TRP A 57 8.82 -6.08 -9.67
C TRP A 57 9.09 -5.04 -8.59
N LEU A 58 8.02 -4.64 -7.91
CA LEU A 58 8.11 -3.87 -6.67
C LEU A 58 8.30 -4.82 -5.48
N LYS A 59 8.99 -4.35 -4.44
CA LYS A 59 8.98 -5.03 -3.14
C LYS A 59 7.57 -4.99 -2.57
N ILE A 60 7.24 -5.95 -1.70
CA ILE A 60 5.91 -6.07 -1.10
C ILE A 60 5.41 -4.73 -0.52
N VAL A 61 6.24 -4.02 0.25
CA VAL A 61 5.86 -2.73 0.86
C VAL A 61 5.54 -1.65 -0.18
N ASP A 62 6.25 -1.64 -1.29
CA ASP A 62 6.05 -0.65 -2.35
C ASP A 62 4.85 -1.03 -3.24
N MET A 63 4.59 -2.32 -3.41
CA MET A 63 3.36 -2.84 -4.03
C MET A 63 2.13 -2.40 -3.23
N PHE A 64 2.14 -2.58 -1.91
CA PHE A 64 1.09 -2.10 -1.00
C PHE A 64 0.79 -0.62 -1.20
N LYS A 65 1.84 0.21 -1.21
CA LYS A 65 1.70 1.66 -1.39
C LYS A 65 1.13 1.99 -2.76
N TYR A 66 1.63 1.35 -3.82
CA TYR A 66 1.16 1.57 -5.19
C TYR A 66 -0.33 1.24 -5.34
N HIS A 67 -0.75 0.06 -4.86
CA HIS A 67 -2.15 -0.38 -4.91
C HIS A 67 -3.06 0.57 -4.13
N PHE A 68 -2.64 0.98 -2.94
CA PHE A 68 -3.39 1.93 -2.11
C PHE A 68 -3.52 3.31 -2.77
N ILE A 69 -2.45 3.83 -3.38
CA ILE A 69 -2.47 5.10 -4.11
C ILE A 69 -3.39 5.01 -5.31
N CYS A 70 -3.29 3.96 -6.13
CA CYS A 70 -4.18 3.76 -7.27
C CYS A 70 -5.65 3.65 -6.85
N PHE A 71 -5.93 2.91 -5.77
CA PHE A 71 -7.27 2.75 -5.23
C PHE A 71 -7.86 4.09 -4.74
N THR A 72 -7.11 4.84 -3.94
CA THR A 72 -7.53 6.15 -3.44
C THR A 72 -7.71 7.17 -4.57
N HIS A 73 -6.79 7.20 -5.54
CA HIS A 73 -6.92 8.05 -6.73
C HIS A 73 -8.18 7.71 -7.55
N LYS A 74 -8.47 6.42 -7.73
CA LYS A 74 -9.68 5.97 -8.43
C LYS A 74 -10.94 6.45 -7.73
N ILE A 75 -11.02 6.31 -6.40
CA ILE A 75 -12.17 6.80 -5.62
C ILE A 75 -12.32 8.31 -5.75
N LEU A 76 -11.23 9.07 -5.70
CA LEU A 76 -11.25 10.53 -5.81
C LEU A 76 -11.67 11.01 -7.20
N THR A 77 -11.32 10.27 -8.25
CA THR A 77 -11.63 10.62 -9.64
C THR A 77 -13.02 10.20 -10.06
N THR A 78 -13.48 9.01 -9.66
CA THR A 78 -14.80 8.50 -10.06
C THR A 78 -15.89 8.85 -9.07
N SER A 79 -15.55 9.37 -7.87
CA SER A 79 -16.47 9.57 -6.75
C SER A 79 -17.23 8.31 -6.33
N THR A 80 -16.67 7.13 -6.65
CA THR A 80 -17.26 5.83 -6.34
C THR A 80 -16.24 4.91 -5.68
N PRO A 81 -16.65 4.11 -4.68
CA PRO A 81 -17.99 4.06 -4.12
C PRO A 81 -18.25 5.21 -3.13
N THR A 82 -19.49 5.69 -3.10
CA THR A 82 -19.90 6.89 -2.34
C THR A 82 -19.59 6.79 -0.84
N TYR A 83 -19.76 5.60 -0.25
CA TYR A 83 -19.47 5.38 1.18
C TYR A 83 -17.99 5.56 1.55
N LEU A 84 -17.06 5.29 0.62
CA LEU A 84 -15.63 5.57 0.81
C LEU A 84 -15.30 7.01 0.45
N TYR A 85 -15.84 7.51 -0.65
CA TYR A 85 -15.62 8.88 -1.09
C TYR A 85 -16.00 9.89 0.01
N ASN A 86 -17.15 9.69 0.66
CA ASN A 86 -17.61 10.55 1.76
C ASN A 86 -16.70 10.51 3.00
N LYS A 87 -15.87 9.47 3.15
CA LYS A 87 -14.86 9.39 4.23
C LYS A 87 -13.56 10.12 3.86
N LEU A 88 -13.29 10.37 2.58
CA LEU A 88 -12.10 11.07 2.09
C LEU A 88 -12.32 12.59 2.08
N ILE A 89 -12.30 13.19 3.27
CA ILE A 89 -12.58 14.62 3.44
C ILE A 89 -11.31 15.43 3.15
N LYS A 90 -11.41 16.44 2.28
CA LYS A 90 -10.33 17.41 2.01
C LYS A 90 -10.31 18.51 3.07
N PHE A 91 -9.13 19.02 3.43
CA PHE A 91 -9.00 20.10 4.43
C PHE A 91 -9.82 21.35 4.07
N GLY A 92 -9.93 21.66 2.78
CA GLY A 92 -10.76 22.78 2.30
C GLY A 92 -12.25 22.65 2.60
N ASN A 93 -12.76 21.44 2.80
CA ASN A 93 -14.17 21.20 3.11
C ASN A 93 -14.45 21.34 4.63
N VAL A 94 -13.44 21.10 5.47
CA VAL A 94 -13.58 21.19 6.94
C VAL A 94 -13.35 22.61 7.43
N ASN A 95 -12.34 23.30 6.89
CA ASN A 95 -11.97 24.64 7.30
C ASN A 95 -12.23 25.62 6.15
N ASN A 96 -13.31 26.39 6.26
CA ASN A 96 -13.64 27.47 5.32
C ASN A 96 -12.69 28.70 5.44
N LYS A 97 -11.59 28.57 6.19
CA LYS A 97 -10.59 29.62 6.37
C LYS A 97 -9.56 29.54 5.25
N ARG A 98 -9.73 30.46 4.29
CA ARG A 98 -8.80 30.98 3.26
C ARG A 98 -7.55 30.14 2.96
N SER A 99 -7.49 29.65 1.71
CA SER A 99 -6.26 29.36 0.95
C SER A 99 -5.05 28.86 1.76
N SER A 100 -5.22 27.80 2.55
CA SER A 100 -4.07 27.09 3.12
C SER A 100 -3.42 26.24 2.02
N ARG A 101 -2.09 26.11 2.04
CA ARG A 101 -1.33 25.25 1.11
C ARG A 101 -1.83 23.80 1.07
N ASN A 102 -2.55 23.38 2.11
CA ASN A 102 -3.05 22.03 2.30
C ASN A 102 -4.52 21.86 1.93
N ARG A 103 -5.15 22.81 1.23
CA ARG A 103 -6.59 22.75 0.89
C ARG A 103 -7.01 21.44 0.22
N ASN A 104 -6.15 20.90 -0.65
CA ASN A 104 -6.42 19.69 -1.43
C ASN A 104 -5.91 18.40 -0.77
N THR A 105 -5.26 18.49 0.39
CA THR A 105 -4.80 17.28 1.10
C THR A 105 -5.97 16.65 1.87
N LEU A 106 -5.89 15.34 2.06
CA LEU A 106 -6.86 14.58 2.84
C LEU A 106 -6.65 14.83 4.34
N VAL A 107 -7.76 14.98 5.07
CA VAL A 107 -7.77 15.17 6.51
C VAL A 107 -7.53 13.84 7.20
N THR A 108 -6.49 13.75 8.01
CA THR A 108 -6.34 12.64 8.96
C THR A 108 -7.32 12.84 10.12
N PRO A 109 -8.23 11.90 10.38
CA PRO A 109 -9.19 12.01 11.49
C PRO A 109 -8.45 12.12 12.83
N LYS A 110 -8.95 13.01 13.70
CA LYS A 110 -8.43 13.15 15.07
C LYS A 110 -9.01 12.05 15.93
N HIS A 111 -8.16 11.31 16.62
CA HIS A 111 -8.58 10.24 17.54
C HIS A 111 -8.01 10.50 18.94
N LYS A 112 -8.81 10.19 19.97
CA LYS A 112 -8.42 10.36 21.38
C LYS A 112 -7.68 9.14 21.94
N THR A 113 -7.80 7.98 21.29
CA THR A 113 -7.23 6.72 21.77
C THR A 113 -5.81 6.52 21.23
N ALA A 114 -4.86 6.20 22.12
CA ALA A 114 -3.45 5.97 21.80
C ALA A 114 -3.23 4.86 20.75
N THR A 115 -4.14 3.90 20.67
CA THR A 115 -4.08 2.82 19.67
C THR A 115 -4.25 3.35 18.27
N VAL A 116 -5.17 4.30 18.07
CA VAL A 116 -5.51 4.82 16.73
C VAL A 116 -4.51 5.89 16.28
N THR A 117 -3.94 6.67 17.20
CA THR A 117 -2.86 7.61 16.85
C THR A 117 -1.63 6.88 16.29
N ARG A 118 -1.36 5.65 16.74
CA ARG A 118 -0.26 4.81 16.22
C ARG A 118 -0.56 4.17 14.85
N SER A 119 -1.82 4.13 14.42
CA SER A 119 -2.23 3.54 13.14
C SER A 119 -2.02 4.47 11.95
N PHE A 120 -1.95 5.78 12.19
CA PHE A 120 -1.83 6.81 11.16
C PHE A 120 -0.52 7.63 11.26
N SER A 121 0.41 7.21 12.15
CA SER A 121 1.75 7.80 12.30
C SER A 121 2.79 7.09 11.44
#